data_AF-A0A239INQ2-F1
#
_entry.id   AF-A0A239INQ2-F1
#
_cell.length_a   1.000
_cell.length_b   1.000
_cell.length_c   1.000
_cell.angle_alpha   90.00
_cell.angle_beta   90.00
_cell.angle_gamma   90.00
#
_symmetry.space_group_name_H-M   'P 1'
#
loop_
_entity.id
_entity.type
_entity.pdbx_description
1 polymer ?
#
loop_
_entity_poly.entity_id
_entity_poly.type
_entity_poly.pdbx_seq_one_letter_code
_entity_poly.pdbx_strand_id
1 'polypeptide(L)'
;MSTAAPVRELHLYRRYFELVAAGRKSIEVRVRHPRLADLAAGDVIRFRIKGTDETCDVSVERVTAYGDFEALLDGEGPANVDPTATREEQLVNIRSIYPEEKEALGALAIEMQLLTVAGDGDTRRERRNALIDQIVARRPVPAAVERAMRTVARDQHLPGLDPSRAYADEAVSIKDNPAGPLPLSLASVPSIVAMMLDQLDPRHGDSVLEVGAGTGYNAALLAEIVGPDGQVVTVDIEPDVALHARTALDKTGYTQVEVIERDGLEGAPEHAPYDRMIATVGIWDIPRAWWAQLRDGGRLVLPFRWRGQTRSVSLVRDGDRLVSDGMELCGFVPIIGQDGERCAELADGTIRVHYDRDQGVDRDLLSGVFSGPPAEVWAEARVGGQEPFDGIWLRATVFDDTVCRLEVTEEALDTGVRRPAIPVRSPALVVGESLAYLILRCEDSDPERPYRLGAAGYGPDAPDLACRLVEHIDAWGTDRDAVPTMTVVPAGAALDGLPAGHGIAKKETAVVLSY
;
A
#
# COMPACT_ATOMS: atom_id res chain seq x y z
N MET A 1 -14.35 31.14 31.25
CA MET A 1 -13.21 31.84 30.63
C MET A 1 -11.96 31.43 31.39
N SER A 2 -11.23 30.43 30.88
CA SER A 2 -9.96 30.00 31.47
C SER A 2 -8.87 30.94 30.95
N THR A 3 -8.32 31.79 31.82
CA THR A 3 -7.16 32.63 31.50
C THR A 3 -5.94 31.72 31.39
N ALA A 4 -5.43 31.52 30.18
CA ALA A 4 -4.18 30.79 29.96
C ALA A 4 -3.05 31.44 30.76
N ALA A 5 -2.24 30.63 31.44
CA ALA A 5 -1.08 31.10 32.19
C ALA A 5 -0.15 31.90 31.25
N PRO A 6 0.46 33.01 31.72
CA PRO A 6 1.34 33.82 30.89
C PRO A 6 2.58 33.03 30.46
N VAL A 7 2.77 32.87 29.15
CA VAL A 7 3.94 32.19 28.57
C VAL A 7 5.14 33.13 28.59
N ARG A 8 6.24 32.73 29.23
CA ARG A 8 7.50 33.50 29.27
C ARG A 8 8.48 32.98 28.22
N GLU A 9 9.04 33.86 27.40
CA GLU A 9 10.03 33.47 26.40
C GLU A 9 11.47 33.62 26.93
N LEU A 10 12.27 32.57 26.82
CA LEU A 10 13.69 32.54 27.18
C LEU A 10 14.53 31.98 26.03
N HIS A 11 15.82 32.34 25.99
CA HIS A 11 16.73 31.85 24.95
C HIS A 11 17.66 30.74 25.45
N LEU A 12 17.85 29.73 24.61
CA LEU A 12 18.83 28.66 24.79
C LEU A 12 19.84 28.64 23.64
N TYR A 13 21.07 28.23 23.95
CA TYR A 13 22.01 27.80 22.92
C TYR A 13 21.55 26.45 22.35
N ARG A 14 21.79 26.23 21.05
CA ARG A 14 21.35 25.02 20.31
C ARG A 14 21.62 23.72 21.08
N ARG A 15 22.85 23.54 21.59
CA ARG A 15 23.23 22.34 22.36
C ARG A 15 22.31 22.05 23.55
N TYR A 16 21.87 23.08 24.27
CA TYR A 16 21.00 22.92 25.44
C TYR A 16 19.54 22.77 25.03
N PHE A 17 19.13 23.47 23.98
CA PHE A 17 17.80 23.33 23.41
C PHE A 17 17.53 21.88 22.97
N GLU A 18 18.48 21.25 22.29
CA GLU A 18 18.38 19.85 21.83
C GLU A 18 18.23 18.88 23.01
N LEU A 19 18.92 19.13 24.14
CA LEU A 19 18.80 18.30 25.34
C LEU A 19 17.42 18.45 26.02
N VAL A 20 16.85 19.65 26.05
CA VAL A 20 15.49 19.90 26.57
C VAL A 20 14.45 19.27 25.65
N ALA A 21 14.56 19.49 24.34
CA ALA A 21 13.65 18.93 23.34
C ALA A 21 13.68 17.39 23.30
N ALA A 22 14.82 16.77 23.60
CA ALA A 22 14.96 15.32 23.74
C ALA A 22 14.52 14.76 25.11
N GLY A 23 14.07 15.61 26.04
CA GLY A 23 13.68 15.21 27.40
C GLY A 23 14.83 14.70 28.26
N ARG A 24 16.08 15.01 27.92
CA ARG A 24 17.30 14.54 28.62
C ARG A 24 17.81 15.51 29.68
N LYS A 25 17.42 16.78 29.60
CA LYS A 25 17.75 17.85 30.55
C LYS A 25 16.48 18.32 31.26
N SER A 26 16.47 18.23 32.58
CA SER A 26 15.32 18.58 33.44
C SER A 26 15.53 19.82 34.29
N ILE A 27 16.77 20.32 34.41
CA ILE A 27 17.10 21.53 35.17
C ILE A 27 17.71 22.58 34.25
N GLU A 28 17.10 23.77 34.18
CA GLU A 28 17.67 24.95 33.53
C GLU A 28 18.35 25.87 34.54
N VAL A 29 19.55 26.35 34.20
CA VAL A 29 20.36 27.21 35.08
C VAL A 29 20.28 28.66 34.63
N ARG A 30 19.89 29.54 35.56
CA ARG A 30 19.86 30.99 35.37
C ARG A 30 20.50 31.69 36.58
N VAL A 31 20.66 33.01 36.47
CA VAL A 31 20.97 33.88 37.61
C VAL A 31 19.68 34.52 38.12
N ARG A 32 19.64 34.93 39.39
CA ARG A 32 18.46 35.57 40.02
C ARG A 32 18.24 37.00 39.52
N HIS A 33 17.98 37.12 38.23
CA HIS A 33 17.67 38.38 37.57
C HIS A 33 16.26 38.85 37.96
N PRO A 34 16.00 40.16 38.16
CA PRO A 34 14.68 40.67 38.57
C PRO A 34 13.51 40.23 37.67
N ARG A 35 13.77 39.93 36.39
CA ARG A 35 12.77 39.43 35.41
C ARG A 35 12.29 37.99 35.66
N LEU A 36 12.98 37.25 36.53
CA LEU A 36 12.63 35.88 36.92
C LEU A 36 12.20 35.81 38.39
N ALA A 37 12.03 36.94 39.06
CA ALA A 37 11.73 36.98 40.50
C ALA A 37 10.36 36.40 40.86
N ASP A 38 9.43 36.39 39.91
CA ASP A 38 8.05 35.93 40.03
C ASP A 38 7.80 34.60 39.29
N LEU A 39 8.85 33.92 38.81
CA LEU A 39 8.73 32.61 38.21
C LEU A 39 8.39 31.55 39.29
N ALA A 40 7.33 30.79 39.09
CA ALA A 40 6.85 29.80 40.05
C ALA A 40 6.45 28.48 39.37
N ALA A 41 6.26 27.44 40.19
CA ALA A 41 5.72 26.16 39.71
C ALA A 41 4.35 26.37 39.06
N GLY A 42 4.13 25.73 37.91
CA GLY A 42 2.93 25.89 37.07
C GLY A 42 3.05 26.96 35.97
N ASP A 43 4.10 27.78 35.97
CA ASP A 43 4.38 28.70 34.86
C ASP A 43 4.83 27.95 33.60
N VAL A 44 4.60 28.54 32.43
CA VAL A 44 5.05 28.01 31.14
C VAL A 44 6.21 28.84 30.61
N ILE A 45 7.30 28.18 30.26
CA ILE A 45 8.45 28.79 29.59
C ILE A 45 8.51 28.28 28.15
N ARG A 46 8.58 29.20 27.19
CA ARG A 46 8.92 28.91 25.79
C ARG A 46 10.41 29.17 25.58
N PHE A 47 11.17 28.12 25.34
CA PHE A 47 12.55 28.27 24.90
C PHE A 47 12.63 28.50 23.40
N ARG A 48 13.52 29.41 22.98
CA ARG A 48 13.83 29.69 21.58
C ARG A 48 15.33 29.71 21.32
N ILE A 49 15.78 29.12 20.22
CA ILE A 49 17.17 29.34 19.76
C ILE A 49 17.26 30.71 19.09
N LYS A 50 18.15 31.57 19.62
CA LYS A 50 18.34 32.95 19.12
C LYS A 50 18.65 32.95 17.61
N GLY A 51 17.84 33.66 16.82
CA GLY A 51 17.99 33.76 15.37
C GLY A 51 17.29 32.67 14.56
N THR A 52 16.42 31.86 15.18
CA THR A 52 15.61 30.82 14.51
C THR A 52 14.15 30.86 14.99
N ASP A 53 13.28 30.14 14.29
CA ASP A 53 11.89 29.89 14.69
C ASP A 53 11.71 28.59 15.51
N GLU A 54 12.80 27.90 15.84
CA GLU A 54 12.77 26.67 16.66
C GLU A 54 12.38 27.02 18.11
N THR A 55 11.31 26.40 18.61
CA THR A 55 10.80 26.60 19.97
C THR A 55 10.39 25.30 20.65
N CYS A 56 10.47 25.26 21.97
CA CYS A 56 9.89 24.19 22.80
C CYS A 56 9.30 24.79 24.07
N ASP A 57 8.14 24.29 24.49
CA ASP A 57 7.44 24.76 25.69
C ASP A 57 7.71 23.78 26.84
N VAL A 58 7.90 24.31 28.05
CA VAL A 58 8.09 23.52 29.27
C VAL A 58 7.19 24.05 30.39
N SER A 59 6.73 23.17 31.27
CA SER A 59 6.12 23.53 32.56
C SER A 59 7.22 23.65 33.59
N VAL A 60 7.16 24.68 34.42
CA VAL A 60 8.02 24.81 35.59
C VAL A 60 7.44 23.94 36.69
N GLU A 61 8.21 22.96 37.17
CA GLU A 61 7.82 22.10 38.29
C GLU A 61 8.29 22.68 39.61
N ARG A 62 9.51 23.25 39.62
CA ARG A 62 10.11 23.84 40.82
C ARG A 62 11.15 24.89 40.46
N VAL A 63 11.25 25.93 41.28
CA VAL A 63 12.31 26.94 41.20
C VAL A 63 13.09 26.95 42.51
N THR A 64 14.41 26.85 42.46
CA THR A 64 15.26 26.80 43.66
C THR A 64 16.46 27.72 43.52
N ALA A 65 16.75 28.48 44.57
CA ALA A 65 17.82 29.46 44.60
C ALA A 65 19.03 28.92 45.38
N TYR A 66 20.22 29.16 44.83
CA TYR A 66 21.50 28.75 45.40
C TYR A 66 22.42 29.96 45.55
N GLY A 67 23.42 29.84 46.44
CA GLY A 67 24.42 30.89 46.66
C GLY A 67 25.31 31.13 45.45
N ASP A 68 25.71 30.06 44.78
CA ASP A 68 26.61 30.04 43.62
C ASP A 68 26.29 28.82 42.73
N PHE A 69 26.99 28.69 41.60
CA PHE A 69 26.77 27.57 40.68
C PHE A 69 27.31 26.23 41.19
N GLU A 70 28.26 26.24 42.13
CA GLU A 70 28.82 25.01 42.71
C GLU A 70 27.78 24.34 43.60
N ALA A 71 27.17 25.10 44.50
CA ALA A 71 26.06 24.65 45.34
C ALA A 71 24.85 24.20 44.52
N LEU A 72 24.57 24.87 43.39
CA LEU A 72 23.50 24.46 42.48
C LEU A 72 23.78 23.08 41.87
N LEU A 73 24.97 22.88 41.31
CA LEU A 73 25.33 21.60 40.68
C LEU A 73 25.36 20.45 41.70
N ASP A 74 25.82 20.74 42.93
CA ASP A 74 25.83 19.75 44.02
C ASP A 74 24.41 19.39 44.49
N GLY A 75 23.50 20.37 44.52
CA GLY A 75 22.11 20.18 44.96
C GLY A 75 21.21 19.52 43.92
N GLU A 76 21.32 19.93 42.65
CA GLU A 76 20.44 19.46 41.57
C GLU A 76 20.97 18.23 40.85
N GLY A 77 22.27 17.94 40.98
CA GLY A 77 22.94 16.85 40.27
C GLY A 77 23.36 17.26 38.86
N PRO A 78 24.66 17.18 38.49
CA PRO A 78 25.15 17.63 37.19
C PRO A 78 24.49 16.92 36.00
N ALA A 79 24.09 15.65 36.16
CA ALA A 79 23.42 14.90 35.10
C ALA A 79 22.03 15.46 34.72
N ASN A 80 21.35 16.13 35.66
CA ASN A 80 20.04 16.74 35.41
C ASN A 80 20.17 18.12 34.72
N VAL A 81 21.33 18.76 34.88
CA VAL A 81 21.66 20.06 34.27
C VAL A 81 22.24 19.88 32.87
N ASP A 82 23.22 19.00 32.68
CA ASP A 82 23.74 18.64 31.37
C ASP A 82 24.30 17.21 31.43
N PRO A 83 23.57 16.20 30.94
CA PRO A 83 24.02 14.81 31.00
C PRO A 83 25.23 14.52 30.09
N THR A 84 25.67 15.47 29.27
CA THR A 84 26.74 15.28 28.29
C THR A 84 28.10 15.84 28.71
N ALA A 85 28.18 16.50 29.86
CA ALA A 85 29.40 17.14 30.36
C ALA A 85 29.65 16.78 31.84
N THR A 86 30.91 16.73 32.24
CA THR A 86 31.28 16.52 33.66
C THR A 86 30.92 17.74 34.51
N ARG A 87 30.88 17.58 35.85
CA ARG A 87 30.60 18.68 36.77
C ARG A 87 31.56 19.87 36.56
N GLU A 88 32.85 19.60 36.41
CA GLU A 88 33.87 20.62 36.21
C GLU A 88 33.68 21.35 34.86
N GLU A 89 33.39 20.60 33.79
CA GLU A 89 33.11 21.17 32.47
C GLU A 89 31.83 22.01 32.47
N GLN A 90 30.80 21.57 33.18
CA GLN A 90 29.55 22.33 33.34
C GLN A 90 29.79 23.64 34.06
N LEU A 91 30.58 23.66 35.14
CA LEU A 91 30.89 24.88 35.87
C LEU A 91 31.61 25.91 34.98
N VAL A 92 32.58 25.45 34.17
CA VAL A 92 33.27 26.30 33.19
C VAL A 92 32.31 26.84 32.14
N ASN A 93 31.45 25.97 31.58
CA ASN A 93 30.44 26.35 30.59
C ASN A 93 29.45 27.38 31.15
N ILE A 94 28.94 27.17 32.36
CA ILE A 94 27.98 28.09 33.00
C ILE A 94 28.64 29.43 33.27
N ARG A 95 29.86 29.47 33.82
CA ARG A 95 30.59 30.73 34.09
C ARG A 95 30.99 31.49 32.82
N SER A 96 31.16 30.81 31.68
CA SER A 96 31.34 31.50 30.38
C SER A 96 30.07 32.23 29.91
N ILE A 97 28.89 31.78 30.34
CA ILE A 97 27.58 32.40 30.02
C ILE A 97 27.23 33.46 31.07
N TYR A 98 27.55 33.17 32.33
CA TYR A 98 27.32 34.00 33.51
C TYR A 98 28.64 34.27 34.24
N PRO A 99 29.38 35.31 33.85
CA PRO A 99 30.59 35.74 34.55
C PRO A 99 30.33 36.11 36.01
N GLU A 100 31.40 36.32 36.80
CA GLU A 100 31.37 36.54 38.25
C GLU A 100 30.38 37.63 38.68
N GLU A 101 30.28 38.74 37.93
CA GLU A 101 29.35 39.83 38.24
C GLU A 101 27.88 39.41 38.15
N LYS A 102 27.58 38.41 37.31
CA LYS A 102 26.23 37.84 37.19
C LYS A 102 26.01 36.71 38.20
N GLU A 103 27.03 35.91 38.49
CA GLU A 103 26.97 34.89 39.55
C GLU A 103 26.71 35.54 40.92
N ALA A 104 27.21 36.76 41.16
CA ALA A 104 26.93 37.55 42.36
C ALA A 104 25.44 37.88 42.61
N LEU A 105 24.58 37.73 41.58
CA LEU A 105 23.13 37.83 41.76
C LEU A 105 22.54 36.58 42.45
N GLY A 106 23.32 35.51 42.55
CA GLY A 106 22.91 34.18 43.00
C GLY A 106 22.44 33.30 41.84
N ALA A 107 22.56 31.99 42.02
CA ALA A 107 22.18 30.99 41.04
C ALA A 107 20.72 30.55 41.22
N LEU A 108 20.07 30.20 40.10
CA LEU A 108 18.68 29.78 40.04
C LEU A 108 18.58 28.49 39.22
N ALA A 109 18.09 27.42 39.85
CA ALA A 109 17.72 26.18 39.18
C ALA A 109 16.21 26.20 38.90
N ILE A 110 15.84 25.92 37.65
CA ILE A 110 14.46 25.78 37.22
C ILE A 110 14.27 24.32 36.81
N GLU A 111 13.61 23.54 37.66
CA GLU A 111 13.16 22.21 37.31
C GLU A 111 11.95 22.31 36.39
N MET A 112 12.02 21.59 35.28
CA MET A 112 11.11 21.75 34.17
C MET A 112 10.77 20.41 33.54
N GLN A 113 9.54 20.30 33.08
CA GLN A 113 9.05 19.19 32.30
C GLN A 113 8.65 19.67 30.91
N LEU A 114 9.10 18.96 29.86
CA LEU A 114 8.74 19.31 28.49
C LEU A 114 7.22 19.21 28.30
N LEU A 115 6.59 20.34 27.95
CA LEU A 115 5.20 20.35 27.50
C LEU A 115 5.23 19.91 26.05
N THR A 116 4.80 18.67 25.81
CA THR A 116 4.69 18.13 24.45
C THR A 116 3.67 18.95 23.67
N VAL A 117 4.15 19.90 22.86
CA VAL A 117 3.52 20.17 21.58
C VAL A 117 3.90 18.96 20.73
N ALA A 118 2.92 18.16 20.28
CA ALA A 118 3.18 17.03 19.40
C ALA A 118 4.07 17.51 18.25
N GLY A 119 5.32 17.06 18.23
CA GLY A 119 6.21 17.35 17.11
C GLY A 119 5.59 16.77 15.85
N ASP A 120 5.91 17.34 14.69
CA ASP A 120 5.48 16.80 13.40
C ASP A 120 5.84 15.30 13.28
N GLY A 121 6.99 14.88 13.84
CA GLY A 121 7.39 13.47 13.92
C GLY A 121 6.51 12.59 14.81
N ASP A 122 5.99 13.12 15.92
CA ASP A 122 5.08 12.38 16.82
C ASP A 122 3.71 12.22 16.16
N THR A 123 3.22 13.30 15.53
CA THR A 123 1.99 13.30 14.74
C THR A 123 2.05 12.32 13.55
N ARG A 124 3.19 12.27 12.84
CA ARG A 124 3.41 11.32 11.72
C ARG A 124 3.38 9.87 12.21
N ARG A 125 4.02 9.58 13.33
CA ARG A 125 4.03 8.24 13.94
C ARG A 125 2.63 7.83 14.40
N GLU A 126 1.88 8.73 15.03
CA GLU A 126 0.48 8.50 15.41
C GLU A 126 -0.40 8.19 14.19
N ARG A 127 -0.29 8.98 13.12
CA ARG A 127 -1.03 8.75 11.86
C ARG A 127 -0.69 7.40 11.24
N ARG A 128 0.59 7.06 11.19
CA ARG A 128 1.04 5.74 10.73
C ARG A 128 0.38 4.63 11.55
N ASN A 129 0.48 4.69 12.87
CA ASN A 129 -0.07 3.66 13.73
C ASN A 129 -1.60 3.57 13.60
N ALA A 130 -2.30 4.69 13.51
CA ALA A 130 -3.75 4.73 13.32
C ALA A 130 -4.18 4.10 11.99
N LEU A 131 -3.42 4.31 10.90
CA LEU A 131 -3.65 3.60 9.64
C LEU A 131 -3.49 2.09 9.82
N ILE A 132 -2.42 1.64 10.48
CA ILE A 132 -2.18 0.21 10.69
C ILE A 132 -3.26 -0.41 11.57
N ASP A 133 -3.72 0.29 12.61
CA ASP A 133 -4.83 -0.16 13.47
C ASP A 133 -6.10 -0.36 12.64
N GLN A 134 -6.39 0.52 11.68
CA GLN A 134 -7.54 0.35 10.77
C GLN A 134 -7.41 -0.87 9.86
N ILE A 135 -6.20 -1.16 9.36
CA ILE A 135 -5.94 -2.33 8.50
C ILE A 135 -6.13 -3.61 9.32
N VAL A 136 -5.51 -3.70 10.50
CA VAL A 136 -5.58 -4.86 11.40
C VAL A 136 -7.01 -5.11 11.92
N ALA A 137 -7.81 -4.05 12.09
CA ALA A 137 -9.21 -4.18 12.48
C ALA A 137 -10.10 -4.79 11.38
N ARG A 138 -9.68 -4.72 10.11
CA ARG A 138 -10.45 -5.22 8.96
C ARG A 138 -10.05 -6.64 8.54
N ARG A 139 -8.79 -7.02 8.75
CA ARG A 139 -8.27 -8.36 8.43
C ARG A 139 -7.13 -8.76 9.38
N PRO A 140 -6.90 -10.07 9.57
CA PRO A 140 -5.65 -10.55 10.15
C PRO A 140 -4.45 -10.07 9.33
N VAL A 141 -3.40 -9.62 10.02
CA VAL A 141 -2.10 -9.25 9.44
C VAL A 141 -1.01 -9.95 10.24
N PRO A 142 -0.03 -10.63 9.60
CA PRO A 142 1.07 -11.25 10.33
C PRO A 142 1.88 -10.22 11.13
N ALA A 143 2.30 -10.60 12.34
CA ALA A 143 3.02 -9.71 13.25
C ALA A 143 4.30 -9.10 12.63
N ALA A 144 4.99 -9.84 11.75
CA ALA A 144 6.16 -9.33 11.04
C ALA A 144 5.80 -8.20 10.06
N VAL A 145 4.71 -8.35 9.31
CA VAL A 145 4.20 -7.34 8.38
C VAL A 145 3.71 -6.12 9.13
N GLU A 146 2.91 -6.31 10.20
CA GLU A 146 2.43 -5.21 11.04
C GLU A 146 3.60 -4.41 11.62
N ARG A 147 4.61 -5.09 12.19
CA ARG A 147 5.83 -4.46 12.71
C ARG A 147 6.53 -3.64 11.63
N ALA A 148 6.76 -4.21 10.46
CA ALA A 148 7.41 -3.50 9.36
C ALA A 148 6.64 -2.24 8.96
N MET A 149 5.32 -2.34 8.79
CA MET A 149 4.48 -1.18 8.45
C MET A 149 4.44 -0.12 9.54
N ARG A 150 4.55 -0.50 10.82
CA ARG A 150 4.72 0.42 11.95
C ARG A 150 6.13 0.98 12.10
N THR A 151 7.14 0.43 11.41
CA THR A 151 8.52 0.92 11.43
C THR A 151 8.79 1.87 10.28
N VAL A 152 8.48 1.47 9.04
CA VAL A 152 8.79 2.22 7.82
C VAL A 152 7.89 3.46 7.72
N ALA A 153 8.49 4.63 7.58
CA ALA A 153 7.78 5.89 7.44
C ALA A 153 7.35 6.13 5.98
N ARG A 154 6.12 5.73 5.62
CA ARG A 154 5.59 5.81 4.24
C ARG A 154 5.70 7.21 3.62
N ASP A 155 5.51 8.27 4.43
CA ASP A 155 5.65 9.66 4.01
C ASP A 155 7.06 10.02 3.53
N GLN A 156 8.10 9.35 4.03
CA GLN A 156 9.48 9.58 3.59
C GLN A 156 9.76 9.01 2.19
N HIS A 157 8.94 8.09 1.71
CA HIS A 157 8.96 7.56 0.34
C HIS A 157 8.07 8.36 -0.63
N LEU A 158 7.30 9.33 -0.11
CA LEU A 158 6.35 10.17 -0.86
C LEU A 158 6.70 11.66 -0.66
N PRO A 159 7.90 12.12 -1.11
CA PRO A 159 8.34 13.49 -0.92
C PRO A 159 7.36 14.50 -1.50
N GLY A 160 7.01 15.51 -0.69
CA GLY A 160 6.08 16.58 -1.09
C GLY A 160 4.60 16.26 -0.90
N LEU A 161 4.24 15.02 -0.56
CA LEU A 161 2.88 14.67 -0.19
C LEU A 161 2.60 15.09 1.27
N ASP A 162 1.38 15.58 1.52
CA ASP A 162 0.92 15.84 2.87
C ASP A 162 0.91 14.53 3.70
N PRO A 163 1.48 14.49 4.92
CA PRO A 163 1.53 13.27 5.73
C PRO A 163 0.16 12.66 6.04
N SER A 164 -0.92 13.46 6.10
CA SER A 164 -2.27 12.93 6.30
C SER A 164 -2.72 12.07 5.12
N ARG A 165 -2.31 12.44 3.88
CA ARG A 165 -2.55 11.66 2.67
C ARG A 165 -1.60 10.47 2.56
N ALA A 166 -0.33 10.63 2.95
CA ALA A 166 0.63 9.53 2.96
C ALA A 166 0.18 8.35 3.84
N TYR A 167 -0.57 8.65 4.91
CA TYR A 167 -1.14 7.68 5.83
C TYR A 167 -2.67 7.49 5.68
N ALA A 168 -3.23 7.85 4.52
CA ALA A 168 -4.56 7.41 4.13
C ALA A 168 -4.48 6.05 3.42
N ASP A 169 -5.53 5.23 3.55
CA ASP A 169 -5.62 3.94 2.87
C ASP A 169 -6.03 4.14 1.39
N GLU A 170 -5.23 4.91 0.65
CA GLU A 170 -5.45 5.26 -0.76
C GLU A 170 -4.19 5.04 -1.61
N ALA A 171 -4.39 4.88 -2.91
CA ALA A 171 -3.29 4.88 -3.88
C ALA A 171 -2.86 6.32 -4.16
N VAL A 172 -1.56 6.53 -4.41
CA VAL A 172 -1.00 7.86 -4.71
C VAL A 172 -0.27 7.82 -6.04
N SER A 173 -0.70 8.65 -7.00
CA SER A 173 0.00 8.82 -8.28
C SER A 173 1.39 9.40 -8.05
N ILE A 174 2.40 8.72 -8.58
CA ILE A 174 3.82 9.13 -8.49
C ILE A 174 4.26 9.74 -9.81
N LYS A 175 3.83 9.16 -10.93
CA LYS A 175 4.16 9.63 -12.28
C LYS A 175 2.93 9.56 -13.17
N ASP A 176 2.49 10.71 -13.64
CA ASP A 176 1.36 10.81 -14.56
C ASP A 176 1.70 10.19 -15.92
N ASN A 177 0.66 9.74 -16.62
CA ASN A 177 0.76 9.26 -17.98
C ASN A 177 -0.04 10.19 -18.90
N PRO A 178 0.59 11.17 -19.55
CA PRO A 178 -0.13 12.07 -20.46
C PRO A 178 -0.67 11.37 -21.71
N ALA A 179 -0.21 10.14 -22.01
CA ALA A 179 -0.61 9.37 -23.18
C ALA A 179 -1.71 8.33 -22.91
N GLY A 180 -2.17 8.18 -21.66
CA GLY A 180 -3.11 7.12 -21.30
C GLY A 180 -3.95 7.45 -20.06
N PRO A 181 -4.99 6.64 -19.80
CA PRO A 181 -5.94 6.90 -18.71
C PRO A 181 -5.39 6.51 -17.32
N LEU A 182 -4.32 5.71 -17.26
CA LEU A 182 -3.71 5.24 -16.03
C LEU A 182 -2.30 5.82 -15.85
N PRO A 183 -1.89 6.20 -14.62
CA PRO A 183 -0.55 6.70 -14.34
C PRO A 183 0.54 5.69 -14.72
N LEU A 184 1.75 6.16 -14.97
CA LEU A 184 2.92 5.30 -15.19
C LEU A 184 3.39 4.64 -13.89
N SER A 185 3.24 5.33 -12.75
CA SER A 185 3.62 4.79 -11.44
C SER A 185 2.67 5.26 -10.34
N LEU A 186 2.31 4.34 -9.45
CA LEU A 186 1.39 4.52 -8.32
C LEU A 186 1.98 3.86 -7.08
N ALA A 187 1.99 4.57 -5.95
CA ALA A 187 2.16 3.92 -4.66
C ALA A 187 0.87 3.17 -4.30
N SER A 188 0.96 1.86 -4.11
CA SER A 188 -0.17 0.99 -3.81
C SER A 188 -0.87 1.36 -2.50
N VAL A 189 -2.16 1.04 -2.41
CA VAL A 189 -2.99 1.17 -1.21
C VAL A 189 -2.36 0.38 -0.05
N PRO A 190 -2.14 0.96 1.14
CA PRO A 190 -1.52 0.28 2.28
C PRO A 190 -2.16 -1.07 2.66
N SER A 191 -3.49 -1.19 2.66
CA SER A 191 -4.17 -2.47 2.92
C SER A 191 -3.90 -3.54 1.86
N ILE A 192 -3.71 -3.15 0.59
CA ILE A 192 -3.30 -4.05 -0.50
C ILE A 192 -1.84 -4.49 -0.32
N VAL A 193 -0.95 -3.58 0.11
CA VAL A 193 0.44 -3.93 0.44
C VAL A 193 0.48 -4.95 1.58
N ALA A 194 -0.27 -4.73 2.66
CA ALA A 194 -0.35 -5.66 3.78
C ALA A 194 -0.84 -7.06 3.34
N MET A 195 -1.90 -7.10 2.53
CA MET A 195 -2.45 -8.33 1.93
C MET A 195 -1.41 -9.08 1.09
N MET A 196 -0.67 -8.39 0.22
CA MET A 196 0.31 -9.05 -0.65
C MET A 196 1.54 -9.52 0.11
N LEU A 197 1.97 -8.79 1.16
CA LEU A 197 3.05 -9.23 2.03
C LEU A 197 2.65 -10.43 2.90
N ASP A 198 1.39 -10.49 3.33
CA ASP A 198 0.79 -11.66 3.99
C ASP A 198 0.81 -12.87 3.05
N GLN A 199 0.27 -12.70 1.83
CA GLN A 199 0.31 -13.73 0.78
C GLN A 199 1.73 -14.19 0.44
N LEU A 200 2.72 -13.30 0.50
CA LEU A 200 4.13 -13.58 0.18
C LEU A 200 4.85 -14.33 1.30
N ASP A 201 4.38 -14.25 2.54
CA ASP A 201 5.02 -14.87 3.71
C ASP A 201 6.57 -14.72 3.71
N PRO A 202 7.13 -13.50 3.61
CA PRO A 202 8.57 -13.31 3.67
C PRO A 202 9.09 -13.60 5.08
N ARG A 203 10.23 -14.30 5.17
CA ARG A 203 10.83 -14.73 6.43
C ARG A 203 12.20 -14.12 6.63
N HIS A 204 12.64 -14.06 7.88
CA HIS A 204 14.00 -13.63 8.21
C HIS A 204 15.03 -14.47 7.44
N GLY A 205 15.98 -13.81 6.78
CA GLY A 205 17.01 -14.44 5.94
C GLY A 205 16.57 -14.81 4.52
N ASP A 206 15.31 -14.60 4.14
CA ASP A 206 14.88 -14.86 2.75
C ASP A 206 15.58 -13.88 1.77
N SER A 207 15.92 -14.38 0.58
CA SER A 207 16.26 -13.56 -0.60
C SER A 207 15.01 -13.25 -1.41
N VAL A 208 14.73 -11.97 -1.64
CA VAL A 208 13.48 -11.48 -2.25
C VAL A 208 13.76 -10.64 -3.50
N LEU A 209 13.04 -10.93 -4.58
CA LEU A 209 12.92 -10.02 -5.72
C LEU A 209 11.57 -9.30 -5.69
N GLU A 210 11.60 -7.98 -5.79
CA GLU A 210 10.45 -7.15 -6.12
C GLU A 210 10.53 -6.66 -7.57
N VAL A 211 9.42 -6.76 -8.31
CA VAL A 211 9.25 -6.19 -9.65
C VAL A 211 8.29 -5.02 -9.59
N GLY A 212 8.83 -3.80 -9.78
CA GLY A 212 8.13 -2.53 -9.65
C GLY A 212 8.57 -1.77 -8.39
N ALA A 213 9.78 -1.21 -8.39
CA ALA A 213 10.32 -0.50 -7.22
C ALA A 213 9.46 0.69 -6.80
N GLY A 214 8.91 1.45 -7.76
CA GLY A 214 8.00 2.57 -7.49
C GLY A 214 8.62 3.58 -6.52
N THR A 215 8.05 3.68 -5.32
CA THR A 215 8.55 4.62 -4.27
C THR A 215 9.67 4.04 -3.40
N GLY A 216 9.99 2.76 -3.55
CA GLY A 216 10.87 2.00 -2.64
C GLY A 216 10.23 1.65 -1.30
N TYR A 217 8.96 2.00 -1.05
CA TYR A 217 8.30 1.74 0.23
C TYR A 217 8.14 0.24 0.51
N ASN A 218 7.70 -0.54 -0.48
CA ASN A 218 7.49 -1.98 -0.30
C ASN A 218 8.82 -2.73 -0.16
N ALA A 219 9.86 -2.33 -0.91
CA ALA A 219 11.24 -2.80 -0.68
C ALA A 219 11.75 -2.56 0.75
N ALA A 220 11.47 -1.39 1.33
CA ALA A 220 11.82 -1.10 2.73
C ALA A 220 11.06 -2.00 3.72
N LEU A 221 9.77 -2.26 3.47
CA LEU A 221 8.99 -3.21 4.28
C LEU A 221 9.57 -4.63 4.21
N LEU A 222 9.93 -5.09 3.01
CA LEU A 222 10.58 -6.39 2.82
C LEU A 222 11.91 -6.45 3.59
N ALA A 223 12.72 -5.39 3.52
CA ALA A 223 14.00 -5.30 4.24
C ALA A 223 13.83 -5.40 5.77
N GLU A 224 12.80 -4.79 6.34
CA GLU A 224 12.45 -4.91 7.77
C GLU A 224 12.02 -6.34 8.19
N ILE A 225 11.42 -7.09 7.26
CA ILE A 225 10.93 -8.44 7.52
C ILE A 225 12.06 -9.46 7.39
N VAL A 226 12.83 -9.40 6.30
CA VAL A 226 13.92 -10.35 6.04
C VAL A 226 15.14 -10.10 6.93
N GLY A 227 15.29 -8.88 7.44
CA GLY A 227 16.35 -8.52 8.37
C GLY A 227 17.74 -8.46 7.72
N PRO A 228 18.80 -8.27 8.53
CA PRO A 228 20.16 -8.03 8.04
C PRO A 228 20.81 -9.24 7.37
N ASP A 229 20.31 -10.46 7.64
CA ASP A 229 20.80 -11.70 7.02
C ASP A 229 20.06 -12.05 5.72
N GLY A 230 19.01 -11.29 5.37
CA GLY A 230 18.26 -11.45 4.13
C GLY A 230 18.74 -10.51 3.02
N GLN A 231 18.14 -10.64 1.85
CA GLN A 231 18.43 -9.79 0.70
C GLN A 231 17.14 -9.31 0.06
N VAL A 232 17.10 -8.04 -0.34
CA VAL A 232 16.02 -7.48 -1.15
C VAL A 232 16.63 -6.84 -2.39
N VAL A 233 16.19 -7.32 -3.55
CA VAL A 233 16.47 -6.72 -4.86
C VAL A 233 15.15 -6.19 -5.39
N THR A 234 15.13 -4.96 -5.90
CA THR A 234 13.96 -4.36 -6.53
C THR A 234 14.31 -3.78 -7.89
N VAL A 235 13.47 -4.06 -8.89
CA VAL A 235 13.69 -3.63 -10.28
C VAL A 235 12.61 -2.64 -10.70
N ASP A 236 12.97 -1.62 -11.47
CA ASP A 236 12.03 -0.71 -12.14
C ASP A 236 12.56 -0.34 -13.52
N ILE A 237 11.67 -0.21 -14.51
CA ILE A 237 12.05 0.08 -15.90
C ILE A 237 12.25 1.58 -16.13
N GLU A 238 11.65 2.43 -15.30
CA GLU A 238 11.72 3.88 -15.44
C GLU A 238 12.91 4.44 -14.65
N PRO A 239 13.92 5.06 -15.31
CA PRO A 239 15.17 5.46 -14.64
C PRO A 239 14.97 6.47 -13.50
N ASP A 240 14.02 7.39 -13.65
CA ASP A 240 13.68 8.40 -12.64
C ASP A 240 12.96 7.78 -11.43
N VAL A 241 12.12 6.76 -11.65
CA VAL A 241 11.46 5.99 -10.59
C VAL A 241 12.48 5.14 -9.83
N ALA A 242 13.38 4.44 -10.53
CA ALA A 242 14.47 3.68 -9.90
C ALA A 242 15.38 4.59 -9.05
N LEU A 243 15.75 5.77 -9.56
CA LEU A 243 16.54 6.75 -8.82
C LEU A 243 15.79 7.29 -7.59
N HIS A 244 14.50 7.56 -7.72
CA HIS A 244 13.64 7.97 -6.60
C HIS A 244 13.64 6.91 -5.50
N ALA A 245 13.37 5.64 -5.85
CA ALA A 245 13.33 4.54 -4.90
C ALA A 245 14.66 4.40 -4.16
N ARG A 246 15.78 4.39 -4.89
CA ARG A 246 17.14 4.35 -4.31
C ARG A 246 17.39 5.50 -3.34
N THR A 247 17.07 6.73 -3.75
CA THR A 247 17.26 7.92 -2.92
C THR A 247 16.43 7.87 -1.64
N ALA A 248 15.17 7.41 -1.73
CA ALA A 248 14.29 7.26 -0.58
C ALA A 248 14.81 6.18 0.38
N LEU A 249 15.21 5.02 -0.14
CA LEU A 249 15.80 3.92 0.64
C LEU A 249 17.08 4.34 1.36
N ASP A 250 18.01 4.99 0.66
CA ASP A 250 19.25 5.50 1.26
C ASP A 250 18.99 6.50 2.39
N LYS A 251 18.08 7.45 2.15
CA LYS A 251 17.71 8.48 3.13
C LYS A 251 17.05 7.90 4.38
N THR A 252 16.34 6.79 4.24
CA THR A 252 15.62 6.11 5.32
C THR A 252 16.43 4.99 5.99
N GLY A 253 17.67 4.77 5.52
CA GLY A 253 18.62 3.84 6.14
C GLY A 253 18.57 2.41 5.60
N TYR A 254 17.80 2.17 4.53
CA TYR A 254 17.70 0.87 3.85
C TYR A 254 18.73 0.73 2.71
N THR A 255 19.98 1.08 2.98
CA THR A 255 21.08 1.09 1.99
C THR A 255 21.48 -0.31 1.51
N GLN A 256 21.01 -1.36 2.19
CA GLN A 256 21.23 -2.76 1.81
C GLN A 256 20.28 -3.26 0.71
N VAL A 257 19.25 -2.48 0.35
CA VAL A 257 18.33 -2.83 -0.73
C VAL A 257 18.99 -2.51 -2.07
N GLU A 258 19.12 -3.51 -2.93
CA GLU A 258 19.65 -3.31 -4.28
C GLU A 258 18.53 -2.84 -5.21
N VAL A 259 18.67 -1.64 -5.79
CA VAL A 259 17.70 -1.07 -6.73
C VAL A 259 18.30 -1.08 -8.14
N ILE A 260 17.67 -1.76 -9.09
CA ILE A 260 18.18 -1.95 -10.44
C ILE A 260 17.23 -1.31 -11.47
N GLU A 261 17.76 -0.47 -12.36
CA GLU A 261 17.05 -0.02 -13.55
C GLU A 261 17.03 -1.15 -14.59
N ARG A 262 15.88 -1.81 -14.77
CA ARG A 262 15.73 -2.95 -15.69
C ARG A 262 14.27 -3.23 -16.01
N ASP A 263 14.03 -3.83 -17.18
CA ASP A 263 12.76 -4.49 -17.47
C ASP A 263 12.49 -5.62 -16.45
N GLY A 264 11.40 -5.45 -15.69
CA GLY A 264 10.96 -6.42 -14.69
C GLY A 264 10.67 -7.82 -15.23
N LEU A 265 10.37 -7.95 -16.53
CA LEU A 265 10.16 -9.23 -17.19
C LEU A 265 11.44 -10.09 -17.22
N GLU A 266 12.62 -9.46 -17.15
CA GLU A 266 13.92 -10.15 -17.10
C GLU A 266 14.31 -10.59 -15.68
N GLY A 267 13.70 -10.00 -14.65
CA GLY A 267 14.10 -10.17 -13.26
C GLY A 267 15.53 -9.69 -12.98
N ALA A 268 16.22 -10.32 -12.01
CA ALA A 268 17.60 -10.00 -11.67
C ALA A 268 18.43 -11.29 -11.47
N PRO A 269 18.78 -12.01 -12.55
CA PRO A 269 19.43 -13.32 -12.49
C PRO A 269 20.78 -13.31 -11.77
N GLU A 270 21.48 -12.17 -11.69
CA GLU A 270 22.75 -12.03 -10.98
C GLU A 270 22.61 -12.16 -9.43
N HIS A 271 21.40 -12.04 -8.89
CA HIS A 271 21.10 -12.20 -7.46
C HIS A 271 20.23 -13.43 -7.16
N ALA A 272 19.87 -14.20 -8.19
CA ALA A 272 19.12 -15.44 -8.06
C ALA A 272 19.98 -16.56 -7.41
N PRO A 273 19.35 -17.60 -6.81
CA PRO A 273 17.92 -17.82 -6.71
C PRO A 273 17.25 -17.05 -5.57
N TYR A 274 15.96 -16.75 -5.74
CA TYR A 274 15.11 -16.08 -4.77
C TYR A 274 14.21 -17.07 -4.04
N ASP A 275 14.01 -16.79 -2.76
CA ASP A 275 13.10 -17.49 -1.88
C ASP A 275 11.66 -17.02 -2.06
N ARG A 276 11.54 -15.73 -2.38
CA ARG A 276 10.29 -15.01 -2.60
C ARG A 276 10.42 -14.09 -3.81
N MET A 277 9.38 -14.00 -4.61
CA MET A 277 9.27 -13.02 -5.67
C MET A 277 7.91 -12.32 -5.54
N ILE A 278 7.89 -11.00 -5.71
CA ILE A 278 6.65 -10.22 -5.69
C ILE A 278 6.64 -9.22 -6.84
N ALA A 279 5.54 -9.16 -7.58
CA ALA A 279 5.30 -8.10 -8.55
C ALA A 279 4.31 -7.10 -8.00
N THR A 280 4.62 -5.81 -8.06
CA THR A 280 3.74 -4.69 -7.68
C THR A 280 3.16 -4.00 -8.91
N VAL A 281 3.02 -4.76 -10.01
CA VAL A 281 2.45 -4.39 -11.30
C VAL A 281 1.61 -5.55 -11.84
N GLY A 282 0.64 -5.26 -12.69
CA GLY A 282 -0.25 -6.23 -13.32
C GLY A 282 0.47 -7.07 -14.37
N ILE A 283 0.54 -8.38 -14.15
CA ILE A 283 1.20 -9.35 -15.03
C ILE A 283 0.14 -10.15 -15.76
N TRP A 284 0.22 -10.20 -17.09
CA TRP A 284 -0.65 -11.03 -17.92
C TRP A 284 -0.08 -12.44 -18.14
N ASP A 285 1.24 -12.60 -18.25
CA ASP A 285 1.92 -13.90 -18.40
C ASP A 285 3.16 -13.97 -17.51
N ILE A 286 3.46 -15.13 -16.93
CA ILE A 286 4.63 -15.29 -16.06
C ILE A 286 5.87 -15.51 -16.96
N PRO A 287 6.86 -14.59 -16.96
CA PRO A 287 8.01 -14.68 -17.85
C PRO A 287 8.85 -15.92 -17.59
N ARG A 288 9.38 -16.53 -18.64
CA ARG A 288 10.29 -17.69 -18.53
C ARG A 288 11.51 -17.39 -17.66
N ALA A 289 11.99 -16.16 -17.66
CA ALA A 289 13.12 -15.72 -16.85
C ALA A 289 12.88 -15.92 -15.34
N TRP A 290 11.65 -15.74 -14.86
CA TRP A 290 11.31 -15.86 -13.44
C TRP A 290 11.39 -17.30 -12.95
N TRP A 291 11.07 -18.28 -13.80
CA TRP A 291 11.18 -19.71 -13.47
C TRP A 291 12.61 -20.13 -13.14
N ALA A 292 13.61 -19.54 -13.80
CA ALA A 292 15.00 -19.85 -13.49
C ALA A 292 15.49 -19.18 -12.19
N GLN A 293 14.78 -18.14 -11.73
CA GLN A 293 15.19 -17.29 -10.62
C GLN A 293 14.49 -17.63 -9.31
N LEU A 294 13.26 -18.18 -9.34
CA LEU A 294 12.57 -18.64 -8.13
C LEU A 294 13.11 -20.01 -7.70
N ARG A 295 13.51 -20.22 -6.45
CA ARG A 295 13.88 -21.58 -5.98
C ARG A 295 12.70 -22.55 -6.02
N ASP A 296 12.97 -23.84 -6.09
CA ASP A 296 11.96 -24.86 -5.82
C ASP A 296 11.41 -24.73 -4.38
N GLY A 297 10.10 -24.85 -4.19
CA GLY A 297 9.42 -24.47 -2.93
C GLY A 297 9.41 -22.96 -2.64
N GLY A 298 9.96 -22.13 -3.53
CA GLY A 298 9.87 -20.68 -3.46
C GLY A 298 8.46 -20.19 -3.75
N ARG A 299 8.15 -18.98 -3.31
CA ARG A 299 6.81 -18.39 -3.47
C ARG A 299 6.84 -17.14 -4.34
N LEU A 300 5.88 -17.04 -5.25
CA LEU A 300 5.64 -15.91 -6.13
C LEU A 300 4.27 -15.29 -5.82
N VAL A 301 4.22 -13.98 -5.60
CA VAL A 301 2.97 -13.22 -5.47
C VAL A 301 2.90 -12.17 -6.57
N LEU A 302 1.80 -12.15 -7.32
CA LEU A 302 1.62 -11.19 -8.39
C LEU A 302 0.14 -10.83 -8.59
N PRO A 303 -0.18 -9.60 -9.00
CA PRO A 303 -1.45 -9.26 -9.63
C PRO A 303 -1.50 -9.92 -11.01
N PHE A 304 -2.09 -11.11 -11.09
CA PHE A 304 -2.19 -11.89 -12.32
C PHE A 304 -3.47 -11.58 -13.08
N ARG A 305 -3.38 -11.47 -14.41
CA ARG A 305 -4.46 -11.10 -15.31
C ARG A 305 -4.85 -12.24 -16.25
N TRP A 306 -6.14 -12.53 -16.34
CA TRP A 306 -6.71 -13.48 -17.29
C TRP A 306 -8.20 -13.19 -17.46
N ARG A 307 -8.74 -13.46 -18.65
CA ARG A 307 -10.19 -13.37 -18.95
C ARG A 307 -10.82 -12.05 -18.46
N GLY A 308 -10.05 -10.96 -18.61
CA GLY A 308 -10.43 -9.59 -18.24
C GLY A 308 -10.41 -9.23 -16.75
N GLN A 309 -10.11 -10.17 -15.84
CA GLN A 309 -10.00 -9.91 -14.40
C GLN A 309 -8.54 -9.79 -13.93
N THR A 310 -8.35 -9.24 -12.72
CA THR A 310 -7.06 -9.16 -12.03
C THR A 310 -7.21 -9.59 -10.58
N ARG A 311 -6.33 -10.47 -10.11
CA ARG A 311 -6.26 -10.91 -8.72
C ARG A 311 -4.82 -11.04 -8.26
N SER A 312 -4.57 -10.77 -6.99
CA SER A 312 -3.30 -11.10 -6.35
C SER A 312 -3.30 -12.60 -6.08
N VAL A 313 -2.46 -13.33 -6.80
CA VAL A 313 -2.34 -14.79 -6.70
C VAL A 313 -1.03 -15.11 -5.99
N SER A 314 -1.10 -15.93 -4.94
CA SER A 314 0.07 -16.53 -4.30
C SER A 314 0.30 -17.92 -4.87
N LEU A 315 1.49 -18.13 -5.44
CA LEU A 315 1.91 -19.36 -6.12
C LEU A 315 3.15 -19.94 -5.44
N VAL A 316 3.15 -21.24 -5.18
CA VAL A 316 4.32 -21.98 -4.69
C VAL A 316 4.89 -22.82 -5.83
N ARG A 317 6.22 -22.77 -6.00
CA ARG A 317 6.91 -23.59 -6.98
C ARG A 317 6.99 -25.04 -6.51
N ASP A 318 6.55 -25.95 -7.37
CA ASP A 318 6.67 -27.40 -7.24
C ASP A 318 7.26 -27.97 -8.54
N GLY A 319 8.58 -28.06 -8.58
CA GLY A 319 9.36 -28.44 -9.76
C GLY A 319 9.13 -27.50 -10.94
N ASP A 320 8.44 -28.02 -11.97
CA ASP A 320 8.11 -27.31 -13.22
C ASP A 320 6.70 -26.71 -13.20
N ARG A 321 6.09 -26.59 -12.01
CA ARG A 321 4.73 -26.05 -11.83
C ARG A 321 4.73 -24.95 -10.77
N LEU A 322 3.77 -24.05 -10.89
CA LEU A 322 3.41 -23.06 -9.87
C LEU A 322 1.97 -23.34 -9.45
N VAL A 323 1.73 -23.61 -8.17
CA VAL A 323 0.40 -23.99 -7.65
C VAL A 323 -0.07 -22.92 -6.68
N SER A 324 -1.29 -22.43 -6.85
CA SER A 324 -1.82 -21.39 -5.99
C SER A 324 -2.31 -21.93 -4.66
N ASP A 325 -2.11 -21.15 -3.61
CA ASP A 325 -2.73 -21.37 -2.29
C ASP A 325 -3.53 -20.16 -1.79
N GLY A 326 -3.65 -19.09 -2.61
CA GLY A 326 -4.42 -17.90 -2.28
C GLY A 326 -4.71 -17.03 -3.51
N MET A 327 -5.91 -16.43 -3.53
CA MET A 327 -6.31 -15.45 -4.55
C MET A 327 -7.20 -14.37 -3.93
N GLU A 328 -6.76 -13.12 -4.02
CA GLU A 328 -7.50 -11.97 -3.49
C GLU A 328 -7.71 -10.91 -4.56
N LEU A 329 -8.83 -10.17 -4.47
CA LEU A 329 -9.15 -9.13 -5.45
C LEU A 329 -8.17 -7.95 -5.30
N CYS A 330 -7.59 -7.49 -6.40
CA CYS A 330 -6.74 -6.30 -6.42
C CYS A 330 -6.80 -5.58 -7.77
N GLY A 331 -6.19 -4.39 -7.84
CA GLY A 331 -6.04 -3.63 -9.07
C GLY A 331 -4.66 -2.99 -9.13
N PHE A 332 -3.98 -3.15 -10.26
CA PHE A 332 -2.62 -2.67 -10.49
C PHE A 332 -2.46 -2.15 -11.92
N VAL A 333 -1.54 -1.21 -12.12
CA VAL A 333 -1.13 -0.79 -13.46
C VAL A 333 -0.43 -1.96 -14.16
N PRO A 334 -0.69 -2.20 -15.45
CA PRO A 334 -0.09 -3.31 -16.16
C PRO A 334 1.41 -3.09 -16.35
N ILE A 335 2.19 -4.16 -16.32
CA ILE A 335 3.59 -4.13 -16.72
C ILE A 335 3.71 -3.76 -18.20
N ILE A 336 4.73 -2.96 -18.53
CA ILE A 336 5.07 -2.65 -19.92
C ILE A 336 5.64 -3.92 -20.59
N GLY A 337 5.38 -4.10 -21.88
CA GLY A 337 5.95 -5.21 -22.66
C GLY A 337 5.05 -6.45 -22.77
N GLN A 338 3.86 -6.45 -22.15
CA GLN A 338 2.86 -7.51 -22.33
C GLN A 338 1.60 -6.97 -23.01
N ASP A 339 1.17 -7.65 -24.08
CA ASP A 339 0.07 -7.25 -24.99
C ASP A 339 -1.02 -8.32 -25.08
N GLY A 340 -1.24 -9.07 -24.00
CA GLY A 340 -2.10 -10.25 -24.02
C GLY A 340 -3.60 -9.98 -23.99
N GLU A 341 -4.03 -8.85 -23.42
CA GLU A 341 -5.41 -8.37 -23.48
C GLU A 341 -5.61 -7.48 -24.71
N ARG A 342 -6.65 -7.78 -25.50
CA ARG A 342 -7.11 -7.03 -26.67
C ARG A 342 -8.41 -6.30 -26.33
N CYS A 343 -8.74 -5.31 -27.15
CA CYS A 343 -9.97 -4.53 -27.02
C CYS A 343 -10.68 -4.45 -28.37
N ALA A 344 -12.00 -4.68 -28.36
CA ALA A 344 -12.90 -4.38 -29.46
C ALA A 344 -13.81 -3.21 -29.06
N GLU A 345 -13.74 -2.12 -29.83
CA GLU A 345 -14.59 -0.96 -29.63
C GLU A 345 -15.89 -1.10 -30.42
N LEU A 346 -17.01 -0.97 -29.72
CA LEU A 346 -18.38 -1.04 -30.22
C LEU A 346 -19.07 0.32 -30.01
N ALA A 347 -20.20 0.56 -30.69
CA ALA A 347 -21.02 1.76 -30.52
C ALA A 347 -20.18 3.06 -30.51
N ASP A 348 -19.39 3.27 -31.57
CA ASP A 348 -18.49 4.43 -31.73
C ASP A 348 -17.51 4.65 -30.56
N GLY A 349 -17.12 3.58 -29.86
CA GLY A 349 -16.15 3.59 -28.77
C GLY A 349 -16.76 3.85 -27.39
N THR A 350 -18.08 3.95 -27.29
CA THR A 350 -18.80 4.11 -26.00
C THR A 350 -18.99 2.78 -25.25
N ILE A 351 -18.78 1.65 -25.94
CA ILE A 351 -18.76 0.31 -25.35
C ILE A 351 -17.48 -0.40 -25.79
N ARG A 352 -16.79 -1.04 -24.86
CA ARG A 352 -15.58 -1.82 -25.13
C ARG A 352 -15.69 -3.23 -24.57
N VAL A 353 -15.29 -4.20 -25.39
CA VAL A 353 -15.13 -5.59 -24.98
C VAL A 353 -13.64 -5.89 -24.94
N HIS A 354 -13.14 -6.24 -23.76
CA HIS A 354 -11.74 -6.64 -23.55
C HIS A 354 -11.64 -8.15 -23.40
N TYR A 355 -10.73 -8.77 -24.14
CA TYR A 355 -10.61 -10.22 -24.28
C TYR A 355 -9.14 -10.62 -24.44
N ASP A 356 -8.78 -11.82 -23.99
CA ASP A 356 -7.43 -12.36 -24.14
C ASP A 356 -7.16 -12.79 -25.58
N ARG A 357 -5.88 -12.77 -25.97
CA ARG A 357 -5.39 -13.11 -27.32
C ARG A 357 -5.89 -14.44 -27.87
N ASP A 358 -6.12 -15.43 -27.02
CA ASP A 358 -6.58 -16.78 -27.40
C ASP A 358 -8.08 -16.84 -27.70
N GLN A 359 -8.84 -15.80 -27.35
CA GLN A 359 -10.28 -15.72 -27.59
C GLN A 359 -10.59 -15.22 -29.00
N GLY A 360 -11.56 -15.86 -29.65
CA GLY A 360 -12.02 -15.55 -31.01
C GLY A 360 -13.06 -14.42 -31.08
N VAL A 361 -12.86 -13.31 -30.36
CA VAL A 361 -13.78 -12.17 -30.41
C VAL A 361 -13.56 -11.38 -31.70
N ASP A 362 -14.62 -11.24 -32.49
CA ASP A 362 -14.61 -10.47 -33.74
C ASP A 362 -15.47 -9.21 -33.58
N ARG A 363 -14.82 -8.04 -33.75
CA ARG A 363 -15.48 -6.74 -33.66
C ARG A 363 -16.58 -6.59 -34.72
N ASP A 364 -16.35 -7.09 -35.93
CA ASP A 364 -17.25 -6.86 -37.06
C ASP A 364 -18.56 -7.65 -36.86
N LEU A 365 -18.48 -8.84 -36.27
CA LEU A 365 -19.65 -9.64 -35.89
C LEU A 365 -20.47 -8.99 -34.78
N LEU A 366 -19.82 -8.28 -33.85
CA LEU A 366 -20.51 -7.57 -32.75
C LEU A 366 -21.05 -6.20 -33.16
N SER A 367 -20.83 -5.77 -34.40
CA SER A 367 -21.34 -4.49 -34.89
C SER A 367 -22.86 -4.46 -34.85
N GLY A 368 -23.44 -3.52 -34.10
CA GLY A 368 -24.89 -3.40 -33.96
C GLY A 368 -25.53 -4.44 -33.03
N VAL A 369 -24.75 -5.20 -32.24
CA VAL A 369 -25.27 -6.20 -31.29
C VAL A 369 -26.33 -5.63 -30.33
N PHE A 370 -26.23 -4.34 -29.98
CA PHE A 370 -27.17 -3.62 -29.10
C PHE A 370 -28.41 -3.04 -29.81
N SER A 371 -28.63 -3.33 -31.10
CA SER A 371 -29.76 -2.76 -31.86
C SER A 371 -31.13 -3.32 -31.48
N GLY A 372 -31.17 -4.52 -30.89
CA GLY A 372 -32.38 -5.18 -30.42
C GLY A 372 -32.60 -5.08 -28.91
N PRO A 373 -33.80 -5.46 -28.41
CA PRO A 373 -34.05 -5.53 -26.98
C PRO A 373 -33.22 -6.65 -26.34
N PRO A 374 -32.80 -6.51 -25.07
CA PRO A 374 -32.08 -7.55 -24.37
C PRO A 374 -32.97 -8.74 -24.00
N ALA A 375 -32.39 -9.94 -23.97
CA ALA A 375 -32.92 -11.07 -23.22
C ALA A 375 -32.45 -10.97 -21.76
N GLU A 376 -33.36 -10.71 -20.82
CA GLU A 376 -33.03 -10.65 -19.39
C GLU A 376 -33.37 -11.96 -18.68
N VAL A 377 -32.39 -12.53 -17.99
CA VAL A 377 -32.56 -13.72 -17.13
C VAL A 377 -32.13 -13.35 -15.71
N TRP A 378 -32.91 -13.74 -14.71
CA TRP A 378 -32.70 -13.33 -13.32
C TRP A 378 -32.39 -14.54 -12.44
N ALA A 379 -31.27 -14.48 -11.73
CA ALA A 379 -30.79 -15.52 -10.82
C ALA A 379 -31.66 -15.62 -9.55
N GLU A 380 -31.50 -16.70 -8.78
CA GLU A 380 -32.02 -16.76 -7.41
C GLU A 380 -31.12 -15.97 -6.44
N ALA A 381 -29.81 -15.91 -6.74
CA ALA A 381 -28.84 -15.23 -5.89
C ALA A 381 -29.12 -13.72 -5.71
N ARG A 382 -28.94 -13.26 -4.47
CA ARG A 382 -29.06 -11.86 -4.04
C ARG A 382 -27.84 -11.39 -3.26
N VAL A 383 -27.62 -10.09 -3.21
CA VAL A 383 -26.50 -9.49 -2.47
C VAL A 383 -26.93 -8.28 -1.64
N GLY A 384 -26.26 -8.10 -0.50
CA GLY A 384 -26.36 -6.89 0.31
C GLY A 384 -25.66 -5.70 -0.35
N GLY A 385 -25.93 -4.49 0.12
CA GLY A 385 -25.41 -3.27 -0.51
C GLY A 385 -23.90 -3.09 -0.46
N GLN A 386 -23.20 -3.79 0.44
CA GLN A 386 -21.73 -3.79 0.55
C GLN A 386 -21.16 -5.21 0.39
N GLU A 387 -21.99 -6.18 -0.01
CA GLU A 387 -21.55 -7.57 -0.18
C GLU A 387 -20.85 -7.73 -1.54
N PRO A 388 -19.58 -8.17 -1.57
CA PRO A 388 -18.87 -8.36 -2.82
C PRO A 388 -19.41 -9.57 -3.59
N PHE A 389 -19.45 -9.46 -4.91
CA PHE A 389 -19.90 -10.52 -5.83
C PHE A 389 -18.90 -10.81 -6.95
N ASP A 390 -17.65 -10.37 -6.79
CA ASP A 390 -16.56 -10.60 -7.75
C ASP A 390 -16.25 -12.10 -7.94
N GLY A 391 -16.59 -12.94 -6.96
CA GLY A 391 -16.48 -14.40 -7.05
C GLY A 391 -17.26 -15.02 -8.21
N ILE A 392 -18.31 -14.34 -8.72
CA ILE A 392 -19.06 -14.77 -9.92
C ILE A 392 -18.14 -14.78 -11.14
N TRP A 393 -17.35 -13.71 -11.32
CA TRP A 393 -16.42 -13.61 -12.44
C TRP A 393 -15.33 -14.66 -12.33
N LEU A 394 -14.71 -14.79 -11.14
CA LEU A 394 -13.70 -15.81 -10.89
C LEU A 394 -14.22 -17.20 -11.24
N ARG A 395 -15.43 -17.55 -10.79
CA ARG A 395 -16.06 -18.83 -11.06
C ARG A 395 -16.30 -19.03 -12.55
N ALA A 396 -16.82 -18.03 -13.26
CA ALA A 396 -17.06 -18.12 -14.70
C ALA A 396 -15.77 -18.45 -15.47
N THR A 397 -14.62 -17.86 -15.09
CA THR A 397 -13.32 -18.14 -15.76
C THR A 397 -12.83 -19.59 -15.61
N VAL A 398 -13.39 -20.37 -14.69
CA VAL A 398 -13.04 -21.78 -14.49
C VAL A 398 -13.84 -22.70 -15.43
N PHE A 399 -14.99 -22.25 -15.94
CA PHE A 399 -15.91 -23.11 -16.69
C PHE A 399 -16.18 -22.62 -18.11
N ASP A 400 -15.75 -21.41 -18.46
CA ASP A 400 -16.19 -20.76 -19.69
C ASP A 400 -15.06 -19.92 -20.35
N ASP A 401 -14.60 -20.39 -21.51
CA ASP A 401 -13.58 -19.73 -22.34
C ASP A 401 -14.06 -18.42 -22.97
N THR A 402 -15.37 -18.16 -22.94
CA THR A 402 -16.00 -17.01 -23.60
C THR A 402 -16.08 -15.79 -22.68
N VAL A 403 -15.58 -15.92 -21.45
CA VAL A 403 -15.57 -14.85 -20.45
C VAL A 403 -14.63 -13.71 -20.88
N CYS A 404 -15.20 -12.52 -20.99
CA CYS A 404 -14.57 -11.26 -21.36
C CYS A 404 -14.90 -10.19 -20.32
N ARG A 405 -14.27 -9.02 -20.42
CA ARG A 405 -14.63 -7.81 -19.65
C ARG A 405 -15.38 -6.83 -20.54
N LEU A 406 -16.55 -6.41 -20.10
CA LEU A 406 -17.32 -5.33 -20.72
C LEU A 406 -17.10 -4.02 -19.97
N GLU A 407 -16.89 -2.95 -20.73
CA GLU A 407 -16.84 -1.57 -20.27
C GLU A 407 -17.88 -0.77 -21.04
N VAL A 408 -18.71 -0.01 -20.32
CA VAL A 408 -19.81 0.81 -20.85
C VAL A 408 -19.67 2.21 -20.26
N THR A 409 -19.55 3.22 -21.12
CA THR A 409 -19.48 4.63 -20.69
C THR A 409 -20.85 5.16 -20.27
N GLU A 410 -20.89 6.27 -19.53
CA GLU A 410 -22.18 6.94 -19.22
C GLU A 410 -22.94 7.35 -20.49
N GLU A 411 -22.22 7.78 -21.54
CA GLU A 411 -22.82 8.10 -22.84
C GLU A 411 -23.58 6.91 -23.45
N ALA A 412 -23.00 5.69 -23.39
CA ALA A 412 -23.68 4.49 -23.86
C ALA A 412 -24.94 4.17 -23.03
N LEU A 413 -24.95 4.46 -21.73
CA LEU A 413 -26.10 4.18 -20.86
C LEU A 413 -27.31 5.06 -21.22
N ASP A 414 -27.07 6.28 -21.70
CA ASP A 414 -28.12 7.19 -22.18
C ASP A 414 -28.75 6.74 -23.51
N THR A 415 -28.10 5.82 -24.25
CA THR A 415 -28.61 5.26 -25.52
C THR A 415 -29.61 4.10 -25.34
N GLY A 416 -29.89 3.68 -24.10
CA GLY A 416 -30.88 2.64 -23.80
C GLY A 416 -30.31 1.22 -23.67
N VAL A 417 -28.99 1.05 -23.71
CA VAL A 417 -28.34 -0.22 -23.35
C VAL A 417 -28.64 -0.56 -21.89
N ARG A 418 -28.87 -1.84 -21.59
CA ARG A 418 -29.18 -2.27 -20.23
C ARG A 418 -27.97 -2.01 -19.34
N ARG A 419 -28.15 -1.27 -18.24
CA ARG A 419 -27.08 -0.92 -17.30
C ARG A 419 -26.42 -2.18 -16.72
N PRO A 420 -25.10 -2.40 -16.92
CA PRO A 420 -24.37 -3.48 -16.27
C PRO A 420 -24.32 -3.30 -14.76
N ALA A 421 -24.13 -4.40 -14.03
CA ALA A 421 -23.93 -4.39 -12.58
C ALA A 421 -22.69 -3.56 -12.19
N ILE A 422 -21.63 -3.62 -13.02
CA ILE A 422 -20.39 -2.85 -12.84
C ILE A 422 -20.01 -2.21 -14.19
N PRO A 423 -20.52 -1.02 -14.54
CA PRO A 423 -20.38 -0.46 -15.90
C PRO A 423 -18.95 -0.41 -16.44
N VAL A 424 -17.96 -0.13 -15.58
CA VAL A 424 -16.55 0.01 -15.99
C VAL A 424 -15.78 -1.32 -16.13
N ARG A 425 -16.31 -2.43 -15.60
CA ARG A 425 -15.62 -3.73 -15.54
C ARG A 425 -16.55 -4.92 -15.29
N SER A 426 -17.61 -5.07 -16.09
CA SER A 426 -18.58 -6.15 -15.89
C SER A 426 -18.08 -7.44 -16.54
N PRO A 427 -18.21 -8.63 -15.90
CA PRO A 427 -18.01 -9.89 -16.60
C PRO A 427 -19.06 -10.03 -17.71
N ALA A 428 -18.63 -10.53 -18.86
CA ALA A 428 -19.47 -10.82 -20.00
C ALA A 428 -19.09 -12.15 -20.66
N LEU A 429 -20.04 -12.79 -21.32
CA LEU A 429 -19.81 -13.92 -22.22
C LEU A 429 -19.95 -13.40 -23.66
N VAL A 430 -19.03 -13.77 -24.56
CA VAL A 430 -19.05 -13.31 -25.95
C VAL A 430 -18.88 -14.51 -26.89
N VAL A 431 -19.86 -14.72 -27.77
CA VAL A 431 -19.85 -15.83 -28.75
C VAL A 431 -20.40 -15.32 -30.08
N GLY A 432 -19.55 -15.34 -31.12
CA GLY A 432 -19.95 -14.90 -32.45
C GLY A 432 -20.48 -13.47 -32.46
N GLU A 433 -21.73 -13.29 -32.90
CA GLU A 433 -22.44 -12.01 -32.94
C GLU A 433 -23.32 -11.75 -31.69
N SER A 434 -23.13 -12.53 -30.63
CA SER A 434 -23.90 -12.44 -29.38
C SER A 434 -23.01 -12.14 -28.17
N LEU A 435 -23.57 -11.46 -27.18
CA LEU A 435 -22.95 -11.28 -25.87
C LEU A 435 -23.98 -11.28 -24.73
N ALA A 436 -23.56 -11.62 -23.52
CA ALA A 436 -24.36 -11.40 -22.31
C ALA A 436 -23.49 -10.90 -21.17
N TYR A 437 -24.03 -10.05 -20.30
CA TYR A 437 -23.28 -9.48 -19.18
C TYR A 437 -24.11 -9.35 -17.91
N LEU A 438 -23.42 -9.25 -16.79
CA LEU A 438 -24.01 -9.19 -15.46
C LEU A 438 -24.82 -7.88 -15.27
N ILE A 439 -26.04 -8.00 -14.76
CA ILE A 439 -26.93 -6.90 -14.38
C ILE A 439 -27.43 -7.09 -12.95
N LEU A 440 -27.92 -6.01 -12.34
CA LEU A 440 -28.55 -6.06 -11.02
C LEU A 440 -29.80 -5.18 -10.98
N ARG A 441 -30.71 -5.47 -10.04
CA ARG A 441 -31.82 -4.59 -9.70
C ARG A 441 -32.11 -4.63 -8.20
N CYS A 442 -32.61 -3.52 -7.67
CA CYS A 442 -33.12 -3.46 -6.30
C CYS A 442 -34.56 -4.02 -6.25
N GLU A 443 -34.86 -4.82 -5.24
CA GLU A 443 -36.18 -5.37 -4.95
C GLU A 443 -36.45 -5.34 -3.43
N ASP A 444 -37.71 -5.08 -3.05
CA ASP A 444 -38.10 -4.99 -1.63
C ASP A 444 -38.34 -6.36 -0.95
N SER A 445 -38.08 -7.46 -1.65
CA SER A 445 -38.42 -8.81 -1.16
C SER A 445 -37.49 -9.35 -0.08
N ASP A 446 -36.27 -8.82 0.03
CA ASP A 446 -35.25 -9.22 1.02
C ASP A 446 -34.49 -7.96 1.50
N PRO A 447 -34.83 -7.42 2.69
CA PRO A 447 -34.17 -6.22 3.20
C PRO A 447 -32.67 -6.37 3.49
N GLU A 448 -32.18 -7.59 3.76
CA GLU A 448 -30.75 -7.83 4.03
C GLU A 448 -29.97 -7.93 2.72
N ARG A 449 -30.59 -8.49 1.67
CA ARG A 449 -30.03 -8.63 0.32
C ARG A 449 -30.98 -8.08 -0.73
N PRO A 450 -31.16 -6.75 -0.81
CA PRO A 450 -32.17 -6.14 -1.68
C PRO A 450 -31.80 -6.22 -3.16
N TYR A 451 -30.54 -6.52 -3.51
CA TYR A 451 -30.11 -6.55 -4.90
C TYR A 451 -30.19 -7.97 -5.46
N ARG A 452 -31.06 -8.15 -6.45
CA ARG A 452 -31.15 -9.38 -7.25
C ARG A 452 -30.21 -9.29 -8.44
N LEU A 453 -29.41 -10.35 -8.64
CA LEU A 453 -28.47 -10.47 -9.76
C LEU A 453 -29.14 -11.12 -10.98
N GLY A 454 -28.62 -10.84 -12.16
CA GLY A 454 -29.10 -11.42 -13.41
C GLY A 454 -28.14 -11.18 -14.57
N ALA A 455 -28.56 -11.53 -15.77
CA ALA A 455 -27.82 -11.31 -17.00
C ALA A 455 -28.71 -10.64 -18.06
N ALA A 456 -28.12 -9.75 -18.85
CA ALA A 456 -28.73 -9.24 -20.08
C ALA A 456 -27.93 -9.73 -21.29
N GLY A 457 -28.61 -10.44 -22.19
CA GLY A 457 -28.05 -10.92 -23.45
C GLY A 457 -28.49 -10.07 -24.66
N TYR A 458 -27.62 -9.98 -25.66
CA TYR A 458 -27.84 -9.31 -26.94
C TYR A 458 -27.32 -10.19 -28.09
N GLY A 459 -27.93 -10.09 -29.26
CA GLY A 459 -27.65 -10.96 -30.41
C GLY A 459 -28.55 -12.21 -30.49
N PRO A 460 -28.37 -13.06 -31.51
CA PRO A 460 -29.20 -14.24 -31.75
C PRO A 460 -29.18 -15.29 -30.62
N ASP A 461 -28.05 -15.43 -29.93
CA ASP A 461 -27.86 -16.41 -28.83
C ASP A 461 -28.08 -15.76 -27.45
N ALA A 462 -28.68 -14.57 -27.40
CA ALA A 462 -28.87 -13.80 -26.18
C ALA A 462 -29.52 -14.58 -25.02
N PRO A 463 -30.62 -15.35 -25.22
CA PRO A 463 -31.23 -16.11 -24.13
C PRO A 463 -30.29 -17.17 -23.56
N ASP A 464 -29.54 -17.87 -24.42
CA ASP A 464 -28.67 -18.97 -24.01
C ASP A 464 -27.44 -18.44 -23.25
N LEU A 465 -26.82 -17.36 -23.72
CA LEU A 465 -25.71 -16.71 -23.02
C LEU A 465 -26.15 -16.11 -21.68
N ALA A 466 -27.34 -15.50 -21.61
CA ALA A 466 -27.87 -14.96 -20.37
C ALA A 466 -28.17 -16.07 -19.34
N CYS A 467 -28.74 -17.20 -19.77
CA CYS A 467 -28.92 -18.38 -18.93
C CYS A 467 -27.59 -18.93 -18.40
N ARG A 468 -26.59 -19.12 -19.26
CA ARG A 468 -25.25 -19.59 -18.84
C ARG A 468 -24.60 -18.68 -17.80
N LEU A 469 -24.69 -17.36 -17.99
CA LEU A 469 -24.15 -16.43 -17.00
C LEU A 469 -24.92 -16.53 -15.66
N VAL A 470 -26.23 -16.72 -15.69
CA VAL A 470 -27.05 -16.97 -14.48
C VAL A 470 -26.68 -18.27 -13.79
N GLU A 471 -26.34 -19.35 -14.52
CA GLU A 471 -25.83 -20.58 -13.92
C GLU A 471 -24.55 -20.33 -13.12
N HIS A 472 -23.63 -19.48 -13.60
CA HIS A 472 -22.45 -19.07 -12.82
C HIS A 472 -22.82 -18.24 -11.59
N ILE A 473 -23.80 -17.35 -11.70
CA ILE A 473 -24.31 -16.53 -10.58
C ILE A 473 -24.89 -17.42 -9.48
N ASP A 474 -25.77 -18.37 -9.81
CA ASP A 474 -26.43 -19.23 -8.83
C ASP A 474 -25.47 -20.26 -8.22
N ALA A 475 -24.53 -20.79 -9.03
CA ALA A 475 -23.49 -21.67 -8.53
C ALA A 475 -22.54 -20.95 -7.56
N TRP A 476 -22.20 -19.68 -7.81
CA TRP A 476 -21.52 -18.83 -6.82
C TRP A 476 -22.40 -18.55 -5.61
N GLY A 477 -23.70 -18.31 -5.81
CA GLY A 477 -24.65 -18.06 -4.72
C GLY A 477 -24.73 -19.19 -3.69
N THR A 478 -24.48 -20.42 -4.13
CA THR A 478 -24.45 -21.64 -3.30
C THR A 478 -23.17 -21.77 -2.47
N ASP A 479 -22.04 -21.28 -2.99
CA ASP A 479 -20.73 -21.33 -2.33
C ASP A 479 -19.93 -20.06 -2.67
N ARG A 480 -20.15 -19.01 -1.86
CA ARG A 480 -19.65 -17.65 -2.13
C ARG A 480 -18.16 -17.49 -1.84
N ASP A 481 -17.62 -18.35 -0.98
CA ASP A 481 -16.24 -18.31 -0.49
C ASP A 481 -15.32 -19.25 -1.29
N ALA A 482 -15.86 -19.99 -2.25
CA ALA A 482 -15.09 -20.89 -3.11
C ALA A 482 -14.04 -20.12 -3.93
N VAL A 483 -12.78 -20.48 -3.74
CA VAL A 483 -11.64 -20.01 -4.54
C VAL A 483 -11.06 -21.20 -5.29
N PRO A 484 -10.92 -21.13 -6.63
CA PRO A 484 -10.33 -22.22 -7.40
C PRO A 484 -8.82 -22.30 -7.15
N THR A 485 -8.27 -23.49 -7.33
CA THR A 485 -6.83 -23.68 -7.44
C THR A 485 -6.38 -23.34 -8.86
N MET A 486 -5.33 -22.54 -8.99
CA MET A 486 -4.60 -22.26 -10.22
C MET A 486 -3.30 -23.04 -10.25
N THR A 487 -3.09 -23.80 -11.32
CA THR A 487 -1.78 -24.39 -11.64
C THR A 487 -1.25 -23.75 -12.91
N VAL A 488 -0.05 -23.17 -12.84
CA VAL A 488 0.63 -22.59 -14.00
C VAL A 488 1.81 -23.49 -14.37
N VAL A 489 2.01 -23.70 -15.66
CA VAL A 489 3.16 -24.43 -16.23
C VAL A 489 3.76 -23.65 -17.41
N PRO A 490 5.05 -23.86 -17.75
CA PRO A 490 5.62 -23.31 -18.97
C PRO A 490 4.85 -23.79 -20.22
N ALA A 491 4.71 -22.93 -21.21
CA ALA A 491 4.04 -23.26 -22.46
C ALA A 491 4.72 -24.46 -23.15
N GLY A 492 3.92 -25.40 -23.63
CA GLY A 492 4.39 -26.64 -24.25
C GLY A 492 4.89 -27.71 -23.28
N ALA A 493 4.84 -27.48 -21.95
CA ALA A 493 5.05 -28.54 -20.97
C ALA A 493 3.96 -29.63 -21.12
N ALA A 494 4.33 -30.89 -20.86
CA ALA A 494 3.37 -31.99 -20.85
C ALA A 494 2.31 -31.73 -19.77
N LEU A 495 1.04 -31.77 -20.17
CA LEU A 495 -0.09 -31.58 -19.26
C LEU A 495 -0.40 -32.85 -18.43
N ASP A 496 0.40 -33.91 -18.61
CA ASP A 496 0.26 -35.18 -17.90
C ASP A 496 0.36 -34.97 -16.38
N GLY A 497 -0.68 -35.36 -15.66
CA GLY A 497 -0.76 -35.21 -14.21
C GLY A 497 -1.10 -33.79 -13.71
N LEU A 498 -1.55 -32.89 -14.58
CA LEU A 498 -2.26 -31.68 -14.13
C LEU A 498 -3.66 -32.04 -13.62
N PRO A 499 -4.23 -31.25 -12.69
CA PRO A 499 -5.62 -31.44 -12.25
C PRO A 499 -6.57 -31.41 -13.45
N ALA A 500 -7.65 -32.19 -13.39
CA ALA A 500 -8.76 -32.01 -14.31
C ALA A 500 -9.32 -30.60 -14.10
N GLY A 501 -9.21 -29.76 -15.12
CA GLY A 501 -9.53 -28.35 -15.01
C GLY A 501 -9.54 -27.67 -16.37
N HIS A 502 -9.88 -26.39 -16.35
CA HIS A 502 -9.98 -25.57 -17.55
C HIS A 502 -8.64 -24.93 -17.88
N GLY A 503 -8.15 -25.17 -19.09
CA GLY A 503 -6.85 -24.72 -19.55
C GLY A 503 -6.93 -23.41 -20.34
N ILE A 504 -6.23 -22.38 -19.88
CA ILE A 504 -6.07 -21.09 -20.57
C ILE A 504 -4.65 -21.02 -21.13
N ALA A 505 -4.52 -20.91 -22.45
CA ALA A 505 -3.23 -20.80 -23.12
C ALA A 505 -2.74 -19.35 -23.10
N LYS A 506 -1.50 -19.14 -22.63
CA LYS A 506 -0.79 -17.87 -22.73
C LYS A 506 0.44 -18.05 -23.62
N LYS A 507 1.25 -16.99 -23.78
CA LYS A 507 2.39 -16.98 -24.71
C LYS A 507 3.55 -17.83 -24.18
N GLU A 508 3.86 -17.69 -22.90
CA GLU A 508 4.98 -18.34 -22.20
C GLU A 508 4.50 -19.36 -21.18
N THR A 509 3.23 -19.32 -20.77
CA THR A 509 2.64 -20.29 -19.84
C THR A 509 1.32 -20.89 -20.34
N ALA A 510 0.89 -21.96 -19.67
CA ALA A 510 -0.48 -22.43 -19.67
C ALA A 510 -0.99 -22.43 -18.22
N VAL A 511 -2.24 -22.01 -18.03
CA VAL A 511 -2.90 -21.90 -16.72
C VAL A 511 -4.02 -22.92 -16.67
N VAL A 512 -4.11 -23.70 -15.60
CA VAL A 512 -5.22 -24.62 -15.33
C VAL A 512 -5.95 -24.17 -14.08
N LEU A 513 -7.26 -23.97 -14.19
CA LEU A 513 -8.14 -23.63 -13.08
C LEU A 513 -9.05 -24.80 -12.73
N SER A 514 -9.21 -25.08 -11.43
CA SER A 514 -10.09 -26.15 -10.92
C SER A 514 -10.64 -25.82 -9.53
N TYR A 515 -11.88 -26.22 -9.24
CA TYR A 515 -12.48 -26.18 -7.90
C TYR A 515 -12.33 -27.51 -7.17
#